data_AF-A0A6S6RPS5-F1
#
_entry.id   AF-A0A6S6RPS5-F1
#
_cell.length_a   1.000
_cell.length_b   1.000
_cell.length_c   1.000
_cell.angle_alpha   90.00
_cell.angle_beta   90.00
_cell.angle_gamma   90.00
#
_symmetry.space_group_name_H-M   'P 1'
#
loop_
_entity.id
_entity.type
_entity.pdbx_description
1 polymer ?
#
loop_
_entity_poly.entity_id
_entity_poly.type
_entity_poly.pdbx_seq_one_letter_code
_entity_poly.pdbx_strand_id
1 'polypeptide(L)' 'MKKVAKDLVVSLAYKVRTEDDILVDESLDTGPLDYS' A
#
# COMPACT_ATOMS: atom_id res chain seq x y z
N MET A 1 2.28 7.67 18.87
CA MET A 1 2.00 7.03 17.57
C MET A 1 3.06 7.48 16.58
N LYS A 2 3.79 6.55 15.95
CA LYS A 2 4.85 6.88 14.99
C LYS A 2 4.19 7.11 13.62
N LYS A 3 4.49 8.23 12.95
CA LYS A 3 3.95 8.56 11.63
C LYS A 3 4.89 8.05 10.54
N VAL A 4 4.34 7.70 9.38
CA VAL A 4 5.14 7.49 8.16
C VAL A 4 5.81 8.82 7.79
N ALA A 5 7.08 8.75 7.42
CA ALA A 5 7.90 9.90 7.09
C ALA A 5 8.81 9.58 5.91
N LYS A 6 9.39 10.61 5.29
CA LYS A 6 10.41 10.42 4.26
C LYS A 6 11.59 9.62 4.81
N ASP A 7 12.21 8.80 3.96
CA ASP A 7 13.37 7.97 4.26
C ASP A 7 13.10 6.90 5.35
N LEU A 8 11.82 6.54 5.55
CA LEU A 8 11.39 5.40 6.35
C LEU A 8 10.89 4.28 5.44
N VAL A 9 11.58 3.14 5.47
CA VAL A 9 11.12 1.90 4.83
C VAL A 9 9.85 1.40 5.51
N VAL A 10 8.83 1.08 4.71
CA VAL A 10 7.54 0.58 5.19
C VAL A 10 7.03 -0.56 4.31
N SER A 11 6.25 -1.42 4.94
CA SER A 11 5.44 -2.45 4.30
C SER A 11 3.98 -2.03 4.40
N LEU A 12 3.24 -2.01 3.29
CA LEU A 12 1.84 -1.56 3.29
C LEU A 12 0.96 -2.42 2.38
N ALA A 13 -0.24 -2.73 2.86
CA ALA A 13 -1.32 -3.28 2.06
C ALA A 13 -2.15 -2.14 1.44
N TYR A 14 -2.55 -2.30 0.19
CA TYR A 14 -3.26 -1.26 -0.56
C TYR A 14 -4.22 -1.85 -1.57
N LYS A 15 -5.15 -0.99 -2.03
CA LYS A 15 -6.05 -1.29 -3.14
C LYS A 15 -6.16 -0.06 -4.03
N VAL A 16 -5.77 -0.18 -5.30
CA VAL A 16 -5.87 0.89 -6.29
C VAL A 16 -7.08 0.63 -7.17
N ARG A 17 -7.97 1.63 -7.27
CA ARG A 17 -9.14 1.58 -8.14
C ARG A 17 -9.17 2.78 -9.06
N THR A 18 -9.76 2.62 -10.24
CA THR A 18 -10.10 3.75 -11.11
C THR A 18 -11.22 4.59 -10.50
N GLU A 19 -11.51 5.75 -11.08
CA GLU A 19 -12.65 6.59 -10.68
C GLU A 19 -13.99 5.85 -10.88
N ASP A 20 -14.05 4.93 -11.85
CA ASP A 20 -15.19 4.04 -12.09
C ASP A 20 -15.24 2.82 -11.14
N ASP A 21 -14.47 2.85 -10.04
CA ASP A 21 -14.34 1.80 -9.02
C ASP A 21 -13.76 0.46 -9.52
N ILE A 22 -13.13 0.45 -10.71
CA ILE A 22 -12.52 -0.76 -11.26
C ILE A 22 -11.20 -1.03 -10.55
N LEU A 23 -11.03 -2.24 -10.02
CA LEU A 23 -9.78 -2.67 -9.39
C LEU A 23 -8.65 -2.78 -10.42
N VAL A 24 -7.59 -2.03 -10.20
CA VAL A 24 -6.38 -2.02 -11.04
C VAL A 24 -5.27 -2.85 -10.42
N ASP A 25 -5.10 -2.72 -9.10
CA ASP A 25 -4.04 -3.42 -8.37
C ASP A 25 -4.38 -3.57 -6.89
N GLU A 26 -3.85 -4.60 -6.25
CA GLU A 26 -3.96 -4.81 -4.80
C GLU A 26 -2.77 -5.56 -4.21
N SER A 27 -2.44 -5.17 -2.98
CA SER A 27 -1.57 -5.93 -2.08
C SER A 27 -2.33 -6.19 -0.79
N LEU A 28 -2.43 -7.46 -0.42
CA LEU A 28 -3.22 -7.93 0.72
C LEU A 28 -2.44 -7.80 2.03
N ASP A 29 -3.14 -7.71 3.16
CA ASP A 29 -2.51 -7.67 4.50
C ASP A 29 -1.64 -8.90 4.80
N THR A 30 -1.93 -10.04 4.17
CA THR A 30 -1.15 -11.28 4.29
C THR A 30 0.10 -11.33 3.41
N GLY A 31 0.24 -10.36 2.50
CA GLY A 31 1.36 -10.21 1.57
C GLY A 31 1.54 -8.73 1.22
N PRO A 32 1.92 -7.88 2.19
CA PRO A 32 2.06 -6.45 2.00
C PRO A 32 3.21 -6.14 1.05
N LEU A 33 3.14 -5.00 0.36
CA LEU A 33 4.21 -4.57 -0.52
C LEU A 33 5.35 -3.95 0.31
N ASP A 34 6.52 -4.56 0.20
CA ASP A 34 7.75 -4.11 0.86
C ASP A 34 8.55 -3.16 -0.03
N TYR A 35 8.74 -1.92 0.43
CA TYR A 35 9.62 -0.95 -0.22
C TYR A 35 10.98 -0.92 0.49
N SER A 36 11.79 -1.96 0.27
CA SER A 36 13.13 -2.15 0.84
C SER A 36 14.19 -1.26 0.22
#